data_AF-A0A4R4N4Y5-F1
#
_entry.id   AF-A0A4R4N4Y5-F1
#
_cell.length_a   1.000
_cell.length_b   1.000
_cell.length_c   1.000
_cell.angle_alpha   90.00
_cell.angle_beta   90.00
_cell.angle_gamma   90.00
#
_symmetry.space_group_name_H-M   'P 1'
#
loop_
_entity.id
_entity.type
_entity.pdbx_description
1 polymer ?
#
loop_
_entity_poly.entity_id
_entity_poly.type
_entity_poly.pdbx_seq_one_letter_code
_entity_poly.pdbx_strand_id
1 'polypeptide(L)'
;MDVVLTALADPVRWRLVGLLAERPRSVGVLAQLAGARQPQTTKHLQALERAGIVTSQRTGQRRIYALRSAPLRELAGELGRLADTAERDGGPRDTFERYGRSLDAERAAAREPGWADGRSFAFRRSLAGSPEAVWRHLTEPDLLARWWTPDDLRVSELVFEARAGGRIVQEYRDAEDADGSDAVAGRAEGVVEAVRPGERLAYRLSPLLPGGGVAFTGHLDFEIRHTGAGTDLDVRYRVTGSTVDSADFIAGIEIGFGQSLDRLAAAFTTKDSETRSRK
;
A
#
# COMPACT_ATOMS: atom_id res chain seq x y z
N MET A 1 -12.04 -2.04 23.81
CA MET A 1 -10.83 -2.82 23.50
C MET A 1 -9.62 -2.26 24.22
N ASP A 2 -9.32 -0.97 24.03
CA ASP A 2 -8.09 -0.30 24.48
C ASP A 2 -7.80 -0.47 25.97
N VAL A 3 -8.80 -0.27 26.83
CA VAL A 3 -8.66 -0.41 28.28
C VAL A 3 -8.22 -1.83 28.69
N VAL A 4 -8.70 -2.87 28.00
CA VAL A 4 -8.31 -4.28 28.24
C VAL A 4 -6.87 -4.51 27.80
N LEU A 5 -6.50 -4.05 26.60
CA LEU A 5 -5.13 -4.14 26.08
C LEU A 5 -4.13 -3.41 26.98
N THR A 6 -4.42 -2.17 27.38
CA THR A 6 -3.58 -1.40 28.31
C THR A 6 -3.45 -2.11 29.67
N ALA A 7 -4.52 -2.72 30.17
CA ALA A 7 -4.46 -3.48 31.41
C ALA A 7 -3.65 -4.78 31.27
N LEU A 8 -3.67 -5.46 30.12
CA LEU A 8 -2.91 -6.70 29.90
C LEU A 8 -1.45 -6.47 29.52
N ALA A 9 -1.08 -5.31 28.98
CA ALA A 9 0.28 -4.97 28.55
C ALA A 9 1.33 -4.90 29.69
N ASP A 10 0.89 -4.89 30.95
CA ASP A 10 1.78 -4.93 32.11
C ASP A 10 2.12 -6.39 32.49
N PRO A 11 3.41 -6.79 32.55
CA PRO A 11 3.80 -8.17 32.81
C PRO A 11 3.31 -8.73 34.15
N VAL A 12 3.20 -7.89 35.18
CA VAL A 12 2.69 -8.31 36.50
C VAL A 12 1.20 -8.56 36.42
N ARG A 13 0.44 -7.68 35.75
CA ARG A 13 -0.99 -7.90 35.51
C ARG A 13 -1.24 -9.15 34.69
N TRP A 14 -0.44 -9.41 33.65
CA TRP A 14 -0.51 -10.63 32.85
C TRP A 14 -0.30 -11.89 33.71
N ARG A 15 0.73 -11.88 34.56
CA ARG A 15 0.99 -12.98 35.51
C ARG A 15 -0.17 -13.19 36.49
N LEU A 16 -0.74 -12.12 37.04
CA LEU A 16 -1.89 -12.20 37.94
C LEU A 16 -3.12 -12.79 37.25
N VAL A 17 -3.38 -12.43 35.99
CA VAL A 17 -4.43 -13.02 35.17
C VAL A 17 -4.18 -14.52 34.97
N GLY A 18 -2.96 -14.92 34.63
CA GLY A 18 -2.58 -16.33 34.50
C GLY A 18 -2.80 -17.12 35.78
N LEU A 19 -2.39 -16.59 36.93
CA LEU A 19 -2.69 -17.19 38.23
C LEU A 19 -4.20 -17.32 38.42
N LEU A 20 -4.96 -16.24 38.23
CA LEU A 20 -6.41 -16.23 38.42
C LEU A 20 -7.19 -17.13 37.44
N ALA A 21 -6.60 -17.49 36.31
CA ALA A 21 -7.18 -18.47 35.37
C ALA A 21 -7.22 -19.89 35.96
N GLU A 22 -6.27 -20.24 36.83
CA GLU A 22 -6.23 -21.57 37.47
C GLU A 22 -7.29 -21.72 38.57
N ARG A 23 -7.46 -20.68 39.40
CA ARG A 23 -8.46 -20.62 40.47
C ARG A 23 -8.55 -19.22 41.10
N PRO A 24 -9.69 -18.88 41.72
CA PRO A 24 -9.82 -17.67 42.54
C PRO A 24 -8.83 -17.65 43.70
N ARG A 25 -8.26 -16.47 44.01
CA ARG A 25 -7.23 -16.30 45.04
C ARG A 25 -7.40 -14.99 45.81
N SER A 26 -6.86 -14.95 47.03
CA SER A 26 -6.79 -13.71 47.82
C SER A 26 -5.61 -12.84 47.38
N VAL A 27 -5.68 -11.53 47.68
CA VAL A 27 -4.59 -10.58 47.37
C VAL A 27 -3.26 -11.01 47.97
N GLY A 28 -3.25 -11.53 49.21
CA GLY A 28 -2.02 -11.95 49.88
C GLY A 28 -1.34 -13.12 49.16
N VAL A 29 -2.13 -14.12 48.73
CA VAL A 29 -1.61 -15.25 47.94
C VAL A 29 -1.11 -14.78 46.58
N LEU A 30 -1.84 -13.89 45.92
CA LEU A 30 -1.42 -13.33 44.63
C LEU A 30 -0.13 -12.52 44.73
N ALA A 31 0.03 -11.72 45.79
CA ALA A 31 1.25 -10.96 46.04
C ALA A 31 2.46 -11.89 46.22
N GLN A 32 2.30 -12.96 47.02
CA GLN A 32 3.32 -13.99 47.21
C GLN A 32 3.69 -14.69 45.90
N LEU A 33 2.68 -15.18 45.15
CA LEU A 33 2.90 -15.93 43.91
C LEU A 33 3.43 -15.06 42.76
N ALA A 34 3.12 -13.76 42.76
CA ALA A 34 3.65 -12.79 41.80
C ALA A 34 5.04 -12.26 42.20
N GLY A 35 5.53 -12.55 43.41
CA GLY A 35 6.78 -12.00 43.94
C GLY A 35 6.72 -10.48 44.15
N ALA A 36 5.53 -9.92 44.35
CA ALA A 36 5.29 -8.48 44.41
C ALA A 36 4.82 -8.06 45.81
N ARG A 37 5.07 -6.78 46.17
CA ARG A 37 4.55 -6.24 47.43
C ARG A 37 3.03 -6.12 47.35
N GLN A 38 2.36 -6.34 48.48
CA GLN A 38 0.90 -6.32 48.53
C GLN A 38 0.26 -4.99 48.07
N PRO A 39 0.81 -3.80 48.40
CA PRO A 39 0.25 -2.53 47.88
C PRO A 39 0.31 -2.42 46.35
N GLN A 40 1.39 -2.90 45.73
CA GLN A 40 1.52 -2.94 44.28
C GLN A 40 0.52 -3.91 43.66
N THR A 41 0.43 -5.12 44.22
CA THR A 41 -0.53 -6.15 43.79
C THR A 41 -1.97 -5.63 43.83
N THR A 42 -2.35 -4.90 44.88
CA THR A 42 -3.67 -4.26 44.97
C THR A 42 -3.92 -3.26 43.85
N LYS A 43 -2.93 -2.40 43.53
CA LYS A 43 -3.06 -1.45 42.41
C LYS A 43 -3.25 -2.16 41.07
N HIS A 44 -2.50 -3.24 40.83
CA HIS A 44 -2.65 -4.06 39.63
C HIS A 44 -4.05 -4.70 39.56
N LEU A 45 -4.53 -5.28 40.66
CA LEU A 45 -5.87 -5.89 40.74
C LEU A 45 -6.99 -4.87 40.56
N GLN A 46 -6.85 -3.65 41.10
CA GLN A 46 -7.81 -2.57 40.86
C GLN A 46 -7.82 -2.12 39.40
N ALA A 47 -6.67 -2.09 38.72
CA ALA A 47 -6.60 -1.79 37.29
C ALA A 47 -7.28 -2.88 36.45
N LEU A 48 -7.02 -4.15 36.77
CA LEU A 48 -7.69 -5.30 36.13
C LEU A 48 -9.20 -5.31 36.39
N GLU A 49 -9.64 -4.93 37.59
CA GLU A 49 -11.07 -4.85 37.96
C GLU A 49 -11.76 -3.71 37.20
N ARG A 50 -11.11 -2.54 37.10
CA ARG A 50 -11.60 -1.41 36.27
C ARG A 50 -11.68 -1.75 34.78
N ALA A 51 -10.76 -2.57 34.28
CA ALA A 51 -10.80 -3.08 32.92
C ALA A 51 -11.82 -4.23 32.73
N GLY A 52 -12.52 -4.64 33.79
CA GLY A 52 -13.50 -5.72 33.76
C GLY A 52 -12.90 -7.12 33.62
N ILE A 53 -11.57 -7.26 33.65
CA ILE A 53 -10.84 -8.53 33.47
C ILE A 53 -10.99 -9.41 34.70
N VAL A 54 -11.03 -8.82 35.90
CA VAL A 54 -11.26 -9.57 37.14
C VAL A 54 -12.50 -9.05 37.85
N THR A 55 -13.07 -9.90 38.70
CA THR A 55 -14.08 -9.52 39.69
C THR A 55 -13.57 -9.88 41.07
N SER A 56 -14.15 -9.30 42.11
CA SER A 56 -13.79 -9.61 43.47
C SER A 56 -14.98 -9.62 44.41
N GLN A 57 -14.85 -10.41 45.48
CA GLN A 57 -15.82 -10.48 46.56
C GLN A 57 -15.13 -10.53 47.91
N ARG A 58 -15.81 -10.06 48.95
CA ARG A 58 -15.32 -10.12 50.32
C ARG A 58 -15.75 -11.44 50.96
N THR A 59 -14.79 -12.17 51.53
CA THR A 59 -15.02 -13.44 52.24
C THR A 59 -14.33 -13.35 53.61
N GLY A 60 -15.12 -13.10 54.67
CA GLY A 60 -14.59 -12.79 55.99
C GLY A 60 -13.74 -11.51 55.96
N GLN A 61 -12.48 -11.62 56.40
CA GLN A 61 -11.50 -10.53 56.37
C GLN A 61 -10.70 -10.45 55.06
N ARG A 62 -10.92 -11.37 54.10
CA ARG A 62 -10.13 -11.46 52.85
C ARG A 62 -10.96 -10.98 51.65
N ARG A 63 -10.29 -10.38 50.66
CA ARG A 63 -10.87 -10.10 49.33
C ARG A 63 -10.37 -11.16 48.35
N ILE A 64 -11.29 -11.93 47.78
CA ILE A 64 -11.01 -12.99 46.81
C ILE A 64 -11.27 -12.43 45.42
N TYR A 65 -10.29 -12.59 44.52
CA TYR A 65 -10.39 -12.19 43.12
C TYR A 65 -10.59 -13.43 42.26
N ALA A 66 -11.35 -13.27 41.18
CA ALA A 66 -11.60 -14.29 40.16
C ALA A 66 -11.48 -13.67 38.76
N LEU A 67 -11.00 -14.45 37.80
CA LEU A 67 -10.90 -14.05 36.40
C LEU A 67 -12.30 -14.02 35.75
N ARG A 68 -12.58 -12.98 34.95
CA ARG A 68 -13.71 -12.95 34.03
C ARG A 68 -13.20 -13.33 32.64
N SER A 69 -13.70 -14.45 32.10
CA SER A 69 -13.22 -14.96 30.82
C SER A 69 -13.76 -14.22 29.60
N ALA A 70 -14.93 -13.55 29.70
CA ALA A 70 -15.58 -12.89 28.57
C ALA A 70 -14.69 -11.83 27.87
N PRO A 71 -14.06 -10.86 28.58
CA PRO A 71 -13.18 -9.89 27.93
C PRO A 71 -11.96 -10.52 27.22
N LEU A 72 -11.46 -11.66 27.73
CA LEU A 72 -10.36 -12.39 27.09
C LEU A 72 -10.82 -13.13 25.83
N ARG A 73 -12.04 -13.69 25.83
CA ARG A 73 -12.62 -14.33 24.65
C ARG A 73 -12.88 -13.33 23.53
N GLU A 74 -13.42 -12.16 23.87
CA GLU A 74 -13.63 -11.07 22.92
C GLU A 74 -12.31 -10.64 22.29
N LEU A 75 -11.27 -10.39 23.10
CA LEU A 75 -9.95 -10.03 22.61
C LEU A 75 -9.34 -11.13 21.72
N ALA A 76 -9.44 -12.39 22.12
CA ALA A 76 -8.95 -13.51 21.32
C ALA A 76 -9.64 -13.59 19.96
N GLY A 77 -10.95 -13.33 19.90
CA GLY A 77 -11.69 -13.25 18.65
C GLY A 77 -11.19 -12.14 17.73
N GLU A 78 -10.92 -10.94 18.27
CA GLU A 78 -10.34 -9.84 17.49
C GLU A 78 -8.95 -10.15 16.95
N LEU A 79 -8.07 -10.69 17.79
CA LEU A 79 -6.72 -11.07 17.38
C LEU A 79 -6.77 -12.16 16.29
N GLY A 80 -7.71 -13.11 16.40
CA GLY A 80 -7.99 -14.09 15.35
C GLY A 80 -8.42 -13.42 14.05
N ARG A 81 -9.40 -12.51 14.08
CA ARG A 81 -9.85 -11.78 12.87
C ARG A 81 -8.72 -11.01 12.18
N LEU A 82 -7.83 -10.40 12.96
CA LEU A 82 -6.66 -9.70 12.42
C LEU A 82 -5.67 -10.67 11.77
N ALA A 83 -5.36 -11.78 12.42
CA ALA A 83 -4.50 -12.83 11.85
C ALA A 83 -5.11 -13.43 10.58
N ASP A 84 -6.38 -13.84 10.62
CA ASP A 84 -7.10 -14.38 9.47
C ASP A 84 -7.10 -13.40 8.30
N THR A 85 -7.24 -12.09 8.57
CA THR A 85 -7.20 -11.05 7.54
C THR A 85 -5.81 -10.93 6.91
N ALA A 86 -4.76 -11.04 7.72
CA ALA A 86 -3.37 -11.00 7.25
C ALA A 86 -2.97 -12.25 6.46
N GLU A 87 -3.59 -13.40 6.75
CA GLU A 87 -3.30 -14.72 6.16
C GLU A 87 -4.20 -15.09 4.98
N ARG A 88 -5.15 -14.23 4.58
CA ARG A 88 -5.97 -14.51 3.39
C ARG A 88 -5.07 -14.72 2.17
N ASP A 89 -5.33 -15.80 1.42
CA ASP A 89 -4.70 -16.05 0.13
C ASP A 89 -4.93 -14.84 -0.80
N GLY A 90 -3.85 -14.34 -1.41
CA GLY A 90 -3.86 -13.10 -2.17
C GLY A 90 -3.97 -11.84 -1.31
N GLY A 91 -3.72 -11.96 0.00
CA GLY A 91 -3.70 -10.86 0.93
C GLY A 91 -2.47 -9.95 0.79
N PRO A 92 -2.37 -8.92 1.64
CA PRO A 92 -1.27 -7.94 1.58
C PRO A 92 0.12 -8.59 1.70
N ARG A 93 0.24 -9.67 2.49
CA ARG A 93 1.49 -10.40 2.69
C ARG A 93 1.93 -11.17 1.44
N ASP A 94 1.02 -11.89 0.79
CA ASP A 94 1.33 -12.62 -0.45
C ASP A 94 1.76 -11.67 -1.57
N THR A 95 1.12 -10.50 -1.64
CA THR A 95 1.48 -9.45 -2.59
C THR A 95 2.90 -8.95 -2.32
N PHE A 96 3.22 -8.67 -1.04
CA PHE A 96 4.54 -8.26 -0.62
C PHE A 96 5.62 -9.33 -0.90
N GLU A 97 5.36 -10.59 -0.57
CA GLU A 97 6.31 -11.69 -0.79
C GLU A 97 6.48 -12.02 -2.28
N ARG A 98 5.42 -11.90 -3.10
CA ARG A 98 5.51 -12.03 -4.55
C ARG A 98 6.36 -10.91 -5.15
N TYR A 99 6.16 -9.69 -4.68
CA TYR A 99 6.96 -8.54 -5.10
C TYR A 99 8.45 -8.71 -4.74
N GLY A 100 8.75 -9.14 -3.50
CA GLY A 100 10.12 -9.43 -3.07
C GLY A 100 10.80 -10.50 -3.92
N ARG A 101 10.11 -11.62 -4.20
CA ARG A 101 10.64 -12.68 -5.08
C ARG A 101 10.88 -12.20 -6.51
N SER A 102 10.03 -11.32 -7.03
CA SER A 102 10.22 -10.72 -8.35
C SER A 102 11.49 -9.86 -8.38
N LEU A 103 11.67 -8.98 -7.40
CA LEU A 103 12.87 -8.14 -7.28
C LEU A 103 14.15 -8.97 -7.21
N ASP A 104 14.18 -10.01 -6.37
CA ASP A 104 15.35 -10.88 -6.23
C ASP A 104 15.68 -11.63 -7.53
N ALA A 105 14.65 -12.09 -8.25
CA ALA A 105 14.82 -12.75 -9.54
C ALA A 105 15.39 -11.79 -10.59
N GLU A 106 14.87 -10.56 -10.67
CA GLU A 106 15.36 -9.54 -11.62
C GLU A 106 16.80 -9.15 -11.31
N ARG A 107 17.14 -8.92 -10.04
CA ARG A 107 18.53 -8.65 -9.61
C ARG A 107 19.48 -9.79 -9.96
N ALA A 108 19.04 -11.04 -9.79
CA ALA A 108 19.86 -12.21 -10.13
C ALA A 108 20.08 -12.38 -11.65
N ALA A 109 19.12 -11.94 -12.46
CA ALA A 109 19.17 -11.97 -13.91
C ALA A 109 19.98 -10.81 -14.51
N ALA A 110 19.98 -9.64 -13.85
CA ALA A 110 20.69 -8.44 -14.26
C ALA A 110 22.22 -8.56 -14.09
N ARG A 111 22.88 -9.34 -14.95
CA ARG A 111 24.32 -9.58 -14.90
C ARG A 111 25.13 -8.71 -15.86
N GLU A 112 24.51 -8.25 -16.93
CA GLU A 112 25.14 -7.45 -17.99
C GLU A 112 24.14 -6.48 -18.62
N PRO A 113 24.58 -5.39 -19.27
CA PRO A 113 23.70 -4.51 -20.01
C PRO A 113 22.91 -5.25 -21.10
N GLY A 114 21.68 -4.82 -21.35
CA GLY A 114 20.74 -5.43 -22.30
C GLY A 114 20.00 -6.67 -21.78
N TRP A 115 20.20 -7.08 -20.52
CA TRP A 115 19.62 -8.30 -19.95
C TRP A 115 18.08 -8.37 -20.02
N ALA A 116 17.38 -7.24 -20.10
CA ALA A 116 15.92 -7.17 -20.20
C ALA A 116 15.42 -6.65 -21.56
N ASP A 117 16.31 -6.47 -22.54
CA ASP A 117 15.94 -5.90 -23.83
C ASP A 117 14.95 -6.79 -24.59
N GLY A 118 13.91 -6.17 -25.15
CA GLY A 118 12.83 -6.86 -25.83
C GLY A 118 11.70 -7.36 -24.91
N ARG A 119 11.90 -7.35 -23.58
CA ARG A 119 10.83 -7.66 -22.62
C ARG A 119 9.66 -6.70 -22.82
N SER A 120 8.45 -7.25 -22.80
CA SER A 120 7.23 -6.51 -23.07
C SER A 120 6.14 -6.84 -22.08
N PHE A 121 5.35 -5.82 -21.72
CA PHE A 121 4.20 -5.91 -20.84
C PHE A 121 2.97 -5.38 -21.60
N ALA A 122 1.82 -6.01 -21.36
CA ALA A 122 0.57 -5.63 -22.02
C ALA A 122 -0.51 -5.37 -20.97
N PHE A 123 -1.15 -4.22 -21.08
CA PHE A 123 -2.20 -3.79 -20.16
C PHE A 123 -3.46 -3.48 -20.96
N ARG A 124 -4.61 -3.86 -20.40
CA ARG A 124 -5.91 -3.50 -20.94
C ARG A 124 -6.77 -2.91 -19.84
N ARG A 125 -7.47 -1.82 -20.14
CA ARG A 125 -8.50 -1.23 -19.28
C ARG A 125 -9.73 -0.89 -20.10
N SER A 126 -10.91 -1.20 -19.57
CA SER A 126 -12.17 -0.69 -20.09
C SER A 126 -12.60 0.50 -19.24
N LEU A 127 -12.79 1.65 -19.88
CA LEU A 127 -13.03 2.95 -19.26
C LEU A 127 -14.44 3.43 -19.63
N ALA A 128 -15.19 3.94 -18.66
CA ALA A 128 -16.55 4.45 -18.89
C ALA A 128 -16.59 5.78 -19.69
N GLY A 129 -15.46 6.45 -19.84
CA GLY A 129 -15.35 7.72 -20.58
C GLY A 129 -15.39 7.56 -22.10
N SER A 130 -15.69 8.67 -22.81
CA SER A 130 -15.56 8.74 -24.26
C SER A 130 -14.07 8.70 -24.69
N PRO A 131 -13.76 8.30 -25.94
CA PRO A 131 -12.39 8.29 -26.45
C PRO A 131 -11.71 9.66 -26.34
N GLU A 132 -12.48 10.74 -26.53
CA GLU A 132 -12.01 12.10 -26.33
C GLU A 132 -11.62 12.38 -24.88
N ALA A 133 -12.46 11.98 -23.92
CA ALA A 133 -12.15 12.18 -22.51
C ALA A 133 -10.91 11.37 -22.08
N VAL A 134 -10.78 10.12 -22.57
CA VAL A 134 -9.58 9.30 -22.36
C VAL A 134 -8.35 9.96 -22.99
N TRP A 135 -8.46 10.45 -24.22
CA TRP A 135 -7.38 11.15 -24.92
C TRP A 135 -6.85 12.33 -24.10
N ARG A 136 -7.75 13.18 -23.58
CA ARG A 136 -7.38 14.30 -22.72
C ARG A 136 -6.59 13.85 -21.48
N HIS A 137 -7.00 12.75 -20.84
CA HIS A 137 -6.27 12.18 -19.71
C HIS A 137 -4.87 11.64 -20.07
N LEU A 138 -4.61 11.32 -21.34
CA LEU A 138 -3.29 10.87 -21.82
C LEU A 138 -2.39 12.03 -22.28
N THR A 139 -2.95 13.19 -22.62
CA THR A 139 -2.20 14.28 -23.27
C THR A 139 -2.17 15.60 -22.51
N GLU A 140 -3.13 15.85 -21.62
CA GLU A 140 -3.18 17.09 -20.82
C GLU A 140 -2.45 16.90 -19.49
N PRO A 141 -1.36 17.65 -19.21
CA PRO A 141 -0.55 17.46 -18.00
C PRO A 141 -1.35 17.46 -16.69
N ASP A 142 -2.33 18.36 -16.55
CA ASP A 142 -3.14 18.49 -15.33
C ASP A 142 -4.03 17.27 -15.04
N LEU A 143 -4.45 16.54 -16.08
CA LEU A 143 -5.24 15.31 -15.94
C LEU A 143 -4.32 14.11 -15.78
N LEU A 144 -3.22 14.11 -16.52
CA LEU A 144 -2.21 13.06 -16.55
C LEU A 144 -1.51 12.91 -15.19
N ALA A 145 -1.18 14.03 -14.54
CA ALA A 145 -0.55 14.05 -13.20
C ALA A 145 -1.40 13.40 -12.09
N ARG A 146 -2.71 13.20 -12.30
CA ARG A 146 -3.63 12.65 -11.29
C ARG A 146 -3.50 11.13 -11.12
N TRP A 147 -3.00 10.45 -12.15
CA TRP A 147 -2.98 8.99 -12.21
C TRP A 147 -1.63 8.38 -12.60
N TRP A 148 -0.70 9.15 -13.18
CA TRP A 148 0.58 8.60 -13.67
C TRP A 148 1.57 8.17 -12.57
N THR A 149 1.25 8.37 -11.29
CA THR A 149 2.03 7.81 -10.17
C THR A 149 1.30 6.66 -9.49
N PRO A 150 2.06 5.71 -8.89
CA PRO A 150 1.54 4.81 -7.87
C PRO A 150 1.07 5.57 -6.61
N ASP A 151 0.44 4.86 -5.67
CA ASP A 151 -0.24 5.47 -4.51
C ASP A 151 0.67 6.11 -3.47
N ASP A 152 1.91 5.64 -3.37
CA ASP A 152 2.96 6.12 -2.46
C ASP A 152 3.75 7.32 -3.02
N LEU A 153 3.49 7.74 -4.26
CA LEU A 153 4.23 8.80 -4.94
C LEU A 153 3.31 9.92 -5.45
N ARG A 154 3.87 11.14 -5.45
CA ARG A 154 3.26 12.32 -6.08
C ARG A 154 4.16 12.88 -7.18
N VAL A 155 3.54 13.46 -8.20
CA VAL A 155 4.25 14.17 -9.26
C VAL A 155 4.74 15.52 -8.72
N SER A 156 6.03 15.82 -8.87
CA SER A 156 6.63 17.13 -8.53
C SER A 156 6.90 17.99 -9.77
N GLU A 157 7.25 17.36 -10.90
CA GLU A 157 7.41 18.01 -12.20
C GLU A 157 6.76 17.13 -13.27
N LEU A 158 5.96 17.73 -14.15
CA LEU A 158 5.43 17.06 -15.32
C LEU A 158 5.43 17.99 -16.53
N VAL A 159 6.15 17.58 -17.56
CA VAL A 159 6.11 18.16 -18.89
C VAL A 159 5.68 17.06 -19.84
N PHE A 160 4.62 17.31 -20.61
CA PHE A 160 4.16 16.39 -21.64
C PHE A 160 3.70 17.18 -22.86
N GLU A 161 4.54 17.24 -23.89
CA GLU A 161 4.20 17.90 -25.14
C GLU A 161 3.59 16.88 -26.11
N ALA A 162 2.26 16.82 -26.19
CA ALA A 162 1.50 15.84 -26.97
C ALA A 162 1.55 16.04 -28.50
N ARG A 163 2.75 16.08 -29.06
CA ARG A 163 3.05 16.20 -30.49
C ARG A 163 4.29 15.36 -30.81
N ALA A 164 4.43 14.88 -32.04
CA ALA A 164 5.65 14.17 -32.45
C ALA A 164 6.91 15.04 -32.21
N GLY A 165 7.94 14.44 -31.61
CA GLY A 165 9.15 15.11 -31.15
C GLY A 165 8.96 15.97 -29.89
N GLY A 166 7.80 15.93 -29.26
CA GLY A 166 7.50 16.68 -28.04
C GLY A 166 8.23 16.11 -26.83
N ARG A 167 8.70 16.98 -25.95
CA ARG A 167 9.44 16.60 -24.74
C ARG A 167 8.52 16.00 -23.68
N ILE A 168 9.03 14.97 -22.99
CA ILE A 168 8.44 14.42 -21.77
C ILE A 168 9.46 14.55 -20.64
N VAL A 169 9.05 15.12 -19.52
CA VAL A 169 9.79 15.09 -18.25
C VAL A 169 8.83 14.74 -17.15
N GLN A 170 9.28 13.86 -16.28
CA GLN A 170 8.50 13.43 -15.14
C GLN A 170 9.41 13.31 -13.94
N GLU A 171 9.00 13.91 -12.84
CA GLU A 171 9.68 13.83 -11.56
C GLU A 171 8.67 13.50 -10.47
N TYR A 172 9.09 12.63 -9.56
CA TYR A 172 8.25 12.14 -8.48
C TYR A 172 8.94 12.26 -7.14
N ARG A 173 8.13 12.45 -6.11
CA ARG A 173 8.53 12.51 -4.71
C ARG A 173 7.62 11.61 -3.89
N ASP A 174 8.06 11.32 -2.68
CA ASP A 174 7.22 10.66 -1.69
C ASP A 174 5.91 11.45 -1.52
N ALA A 175 4.79 10.74 -1.43
CA ALA A 175 3.48 11.35 -1.25
C ALA A 175 3.38 12.15 0.06
N GLU A 176 4.14 11.78 1.10
CA GLU A 176 4.18 12.46 2.39
C GLU A 176 5.17 13.64 2.45
N ASP A 177 6.09 13.77 1.48
CA ASP A 177 7.01 14.92 1.31
C ASP A 177 6.23 16.15 0.80
N ALA A 178 5.42 16.76 1.67
CA ALA A 178 4.53 17.85 1.31
C ALA A 178 5.26 19.18 1.06
N ASP A 179 6.42 19.39 1.70
CA ASP A 179 7.22 20.62 1.58
C ASP A 179 8.36 20.53 0.56
N GLY A 180 8.61 19.34 0.00
CA GLY A 180 9.62 19.12 -1.03
C GLY A 180 11.05 19.08 -0.47
N SER A 181 11.20 18.85 0.83
CA SER A 181 12.50 18.85 1.52
C SER A 181 13.28 17.55 1.33
N ASP A 182 12.59 16.45 1.02
CA ASP A 182 13.23 15.16 0.81
C ASP A 182 13.85 15.01 -0.58
N ALA A 183 14.56 13.90 -0.80
CA ALA A 183 15.13 13.59 -2.11
C ALA A 183 14.04 13.27 -3.14
N VAL A 184 14.29 13.60 -4.40
CA VAL A 184 13.47 13.13 -5.52
C VAL A 184 13.48 11.61 -5.54
N ALA A 185 12.30 10.99 -5.52
CA ALA A 185 12.12 9.55 -5.53
C ALA A 185 12.44 8.94 -6.91
N GLY A 186 12.16 9.69 -7.99
CA GLY A 186 12.52 9.26 -9.33
C GLY A 186 12.34 10.37 -10.36
N ARG A 187 13.09 10.27 -11.45
CA ARG A 187 12.98 11.17 -12.61
C ARG A 187 13.05 10.35 -13.88
N ALA A 188 12.27 10.73 -14.88
CA ALA A 188 12.29 10.10 -16.19
C ALA A 188 12.16 11.16 -17.28
N GLU A 189 12.86 10.94 -18.40
CA GLU A 189 12.88 11.86 -19.52
C GLU A 189 12.60 11.12 -20.83
N GLY A 190 11.88 11.77 -21.73
CA GLY A 190 11.32 11.09 -22.88
C GLY A 190 10.95 12.00 -24.03
N VAL A 191 10.45 11.36 -25.08
CA VAL A 191 10.00 12.02 -26.30
C VAL A 191 8.79 11.31 -26.87
N VAL A 192 7.80 12.10 -27.28
CA VAL A 192 6.64 11.61 -28.02
C VAL A 192 7.04 11.26 -29.44
N GLU A 193 6.78 10.02 -29.85
CA GLU A 193 7.17 9.51 -31.17
C GLU A 193 6.03 9.62 -32.18
N ALA A 194 4.81 9.29 -31.77
CA ALA A 194 3.65 9.31 -32.65
C ALA A 194 2.38 9.74 -31.91
N VAL A 195 1.55 10.53 -32.60
CA VAL A 195 0.29 11.04 -32.07
C VAL A 195 -0.77 10.91 -33.16
N ARG A 196 -1.84 10.18 -32.87
CA ARG A 196 -3.09 10.16 -33.64
C ARG A 196 -4.22 10.49 -32.68
N PRO A 197 -4.75 11.73 -32.70
CA PRO A 197 -5.74 12.19 -31.75
C PRO A 197 -6.92 11.24 -31.60
N GLY A 198 -7.23 10.84 -30.36
CA GLY A 198 -8.33 9.94 -30.03
C GLY A 198 -8.10 8.46 -30.38
N GLU A 199 -6.96 8.10 -30.97
CA GLU A 199 -6.72 6.75 -31.51
C GLU A 199 -5.43 6.11 -31.00
N ARG A 200 -4.30 6.83 -31.03
CA ARG A 200 -2.99 6.27 -30.66
C ARG A 200 -2.01 7.31 -30.14
N LEU A 201 -1.29 6.97 -29.09
CA LEU A 201 -0.20 7.76 -28.55
C LEU A 201 1.00 6.84 -28.29
N ALA A 202 2.14 7.14 -28.90
CA ALA A 202 3.37 6.39 -28.67
C ALA A 202 4.50 7.32 -28.26
N TYR A 203 5.26 6.91 -27.26
CA TYR A 203 6.40 7.65 -26.75
C TYR A 203 7.46 6.74 -26.15
N ARG A 204 8.68 7.26 -26.07
CA ARG A 204 9.74 6.69 -25.25
C ARG A 204 9.92 7.48 -23.98
N LEU A 205 10.16 6.78 -22.89
CA LEU A 205 10.43 7.35 -21.58
C LEU A 205 11.54 6.56 -20.89
N SER A 206 12.55 7.26 -20.40
CA SER A 206 13.75 6.67 -19.81
C SER A 206 13.89 7.11 -18.36
N PRO A 207 13.68 6.21 -17.38
CA PRO A 207 14.00 6.49 -15.99
C PRO A 207 15.48 6.75 -15.79
N LEU A 208 15.80 7.68 -14.90
CA LEU A 208 17.15 8.05 -14.53
C LEU A 208 17.53 7.40 -13.21
N LEU A 209 18.74 6.86 -13.17
CA LEU A 209 19.40 6.41 -11.95
C LEU A 209 19.77 7.62 -11.08
N PRO A 210 20.02 7.45 -9.77
CA PRO A 210 20.43 8.55 -8.89
C PRO A 210 21.67 9.32 -9.37
N GLY A 211 22.55 8.69 -10.14
CA GLY A 211 23.72 9.33 -10.76
C GLY A 211 23.43 10.08 -12.07
N GLY A 212 22.17 10.18 -12.50
CA GLY A 212 21.75 10.83 -13.74
C GLY A 212 21.87 9.98 -15.02
N GLY A 213 22.46 8.78 -14.93
CA GLY A 213 22.50 7.83 -16.04
C GLY A 213 21.12 7.24 -16.35
N VAL A 214 20.87 6.85 -17.59
CA VAL A 214 19.62 6.17 -17.97
C VAL A 214 19.63 4.74 -17.41
N ALA A 215 18.55 4.35 -16.72
CA ALA A 215 18.36 2.98 -16.26
C ALA A 215 18.00 2.05 -17.43
N PHE A 216 17.00 2.44 -18.21
CA PHE A 216 16.58 1.78 -19.44
C PHE A 216 15.68 2.73 -20.23
N THR A 217 15.29 2.35 -21.45
CA THR A 217 14.26 3.05 -22.22
C THR A 217 13.01 2.19 -22.34
N GLY A 218 11.91 2.68 -21.79
CA GLY A 218 10.56 2.16 -22.01
C GLY A 218 9.97 2.74 -23.30
N HIS A 219 9.40 1.89 -24.13
CA HIS A 219 8.65 2.24 -25.33
C HIS A 219 7.19 1.95 -25.06
N LEU A 220 6.37 3.00 -24.96
CA LEU A 220 4.96 2.89 -24.63
C LEU A 220 4.13 3.19 -25.87
N ASP A 221 3.17 2.33 -26.16
CA ASP A 221 2.22 2.47 -27.26
C ASP A 221 0.80 2.26 -26.73
N PHE A 222 0.03 3.34 -26.71
CA PHE A 222 -1.37 3.38 -26.26
C PHE A 222 -2.28 3.36 -27.48
N GLU A 223 -3.21 2.43 -27.51
CA GLU A 223 -4.27 2.33 -28.51
C GLU A 223 -5.63 2.52 -27.83
N ILE A 224 -6.44 3.41 -28.41
CA ILE A 224 -7.76 3.76 -27.92
C ILE A 224 -8.79 3.21 -28.90
N ARG A 225 -9.74 2.43 -28.39
CA ARG A 225 -10.82 1.85 -29.19
C ARG A 225 -12.15 2.22 -28.58
N HIS A 226 -12.99 2.88 -29.37
CA HIS A 226 -14.35 3.17 -28.95
C HIS A 226 -15.17 1.88 -28.84
N THR A 227 -15.93 1.75 -27.77
CA THR A 227 -16.91 0.68 -27.59
C THR A 227 -18.28 1.29 -27.32
N GLY A 228 -19.36 0.55 -27.60
CA GLY A 228 -20.72 1.04 -27.35
C GLY A 228 -21.03 1.38 -25.89
N ALA A 229 -20.16 0.96 -24.95
CA ALA A 229 -20.28 1.20 -23.51
C ALA A 229 -19.20 2.15 -22.95
N GLY A 230 -18.28 2.67 -23.79
CA GLY A 230 -17.18 3.52 -23.34
C GLY A 230 -15.96 3.44 -24.26
N THR A 231 -14.80 3.16 -23.66
CA THR A 231 -13.50 3.14 -24.34
C THR A 231 -12.63 2.02 -23.81
N ASP A 232 -12.11 1.18 -24.70
CA ASP A 232 -11.03 0.25 -24.38
C ASP A 232 -9.68 0.93 -24.62
N LEU A 233 -8.80 0.85 -23.63
CA LEU A 233 -7.42 1.31 -23.67
C LEU A 233 -6.49 0.09 -23.63
N ASP A 234 -5.75 -0.14 -24.71
CA ASP A 234 -4.69 -1.14 -24.79
C ASP A 234 -3.33 -0.44 -24.71
N VAL A 235 -2.45 -0.90 -23.83
CA VAL A 235 -1.11 -0.33 -23.66
C VAL A 235 -0.06 -1.42 -23.81
N ARG A 236 0.90 -1.20 -24.71
CA ARG A 236 2.10 -2.03 -24.86
C ARG A 236 3.30 -1.28 -24.34
N TYR A 237 4.01 -1.89 -23.40
CA TYR A 237 5.25 -1.37 -22.83
C TYR A 237 6.38 -2.30 -23.22
N ARG A 238 7.44 -1.80 -23.86
CA ARG A 238 8.64 -2.60 -24.21
C ARG A 238 9.91 -1.98 -23.65
N VAL A 239 10.83 -2.80 -23.16
CA VAL A 239 12.12 -2.37 -22.60
C VAL A 239 13.25 -2.51 -23.63
N THR A 240 14.16 -1.54 -23.65
CA THR A 240 15.46 -1.62 -24.34
C THR A 240 16.54 -0.84 -23.61
N GLY A 241 17.81 -1.12 -23.88
CA GLY A 241 18.93 -0.41 -23.28
C GLY A 241 19.00 -0.59 -21.76
N SER A 242 18.56 -1.74 -21.24
CA SER A 242 18.54 -1.99 -19.79
C SER A 242 19.95 -2.05 -19.20
N THR A 243 20.23 -1.28 -18.16
CA THR A 243 21.47 -1.42 -17.37
C THR A 243 21.31 -2.47 -16.29
N VAL A 244 22.41 -2.92 -15.68
CA VAL A 244 22.36 -3.81 -14.51
C VAL A 244 21.57 -3.18 -13.36
N ASP A 245 21.80 -1.89 -13.11
CA ASP A 245 21.14 -1.13 -12.03
C ASP A 245 19.65 -0.86 -12.28
N SER A 246 19.12 -1.24 -13.46
CA SER A 246 17.70 -1.11 -13.79
C SER A 246 16.81 -2.25 -13.26
N ALA A 247 17.39 -3.27 -12.62
CA ALA A 247 16.68 -4.45 -12.11
C ALA A 247 15.43 -4.10 -11.31
N ASP A 248 15.57 -3.20 -10.33
CA ASP A 248 14.47 -2.82 -9.44
C ASP A 248 13.38 -2.04 -10.18
N PHE A 249 13.79 -1.15 -11.10
CA PHE A 249 12.86 -0.40 -11.91
C PHE A 249 12.05 -1.33 -12.83
N ILE A 250 12.70 -2.32 -13.44
CA ILE A 250 12.06 -3.27 -14.37
C ILE A 250 11.13 -4.22 -13.63
N ALA A 251 11.52 -4.70 -12.45
CA ALA A 251 10.66 -5.49 -11.57
C ALA A 251 9.36 -4.77 -11.20
N GLY A 252 9.44 -3.44 -11.03
CA GLY A 252 8.32 -2.60 -10.67
C GLY A 252 7.37 -2.25 -11.83
N ILE A 253 7.72 -2.48 -13.10
CA ILE A 253 6.92 -2.01 -14.25
C ILE A 253 5.51 -2.59 -14.21
N GLU A 254 5.36 -3.91 -14.13
CA GLU A 254 4.06 -4.55 -14.27
C GLU A 254 3.09 -4.12 -13.16
N ILE A 255 3.57 -4.05 -11.93
CA ILE A 255 2.76 -3.68 -10.77
C ILE A 255 2.52 -2.17 -10.73
N GLY A 256 3.60 -1.37 -10.75
CA GLY A 256 3.51 0.07 -10.57
C GLY A 256 2.77 0.76 -11.72
N PHE A 257 3.05 0.38 -12.97
CA PHE A 257 2.33 0.93 -14.12
C PHE A 257 0.89 0.41 -14.20
N GLY A 258 0.65 -0.83 -13.76
CA GLY A 258 -0.70 -1.38 -13.59
C GLY A 258 -1.54 -0.56 -12.63
N GLN A 259 -0.99 -0.18 -11.47
CA GLN A 259 -1.65 0.67 -10.48
C GLN A 259 -1.96 2.07 -11.03
N SER A 260 -1.03 2.68 -11.77
CA SER A 260 -1.29 3.96 -12.45
C SER A 260 -2.49 3.87 -13.40
N LEU A 261 -2.58 2.80 -14.19
CA LEU A 261 -3.73 2.57 -15.07
C LEU A 261 -5.04 2.29 -14.32
N ASP A 262 -4.98 1.69 -13.13
CA ASP A 262 -6.15 1.52 -12.27
C ASP A 262 -6.65 2.86 -11.72
N ARG A 263 -5.73 3.77 -11.35
CA ARG A 263 -6.09 5.15 -10.98
C ARG A 263 -6.73 5.91 -12.14
N LEU A 264 -6.23 5.73 -13.36
CA LEU A 264 -6.86 6.28 -14.55
C LEU A 264 -8.30 5.78 -14.70
N ALA A 265 -8.53 4.47 -14.53
CA ALA A 265 -9.87 3.89 -14.59
C ALA A 265 -10.80 4.45 -13.50
N ALA A 266 -10.31 4.62 -12.27
CA ALA A 266 -11.07 5.19 -11.17
C ALA A 266 -11.46 6.67 -11.40
N ALA A 267 -10.69 7.43 -12.17
CA ALA A 267 -11.03 8.80 -12.54
C ALA A 267 -12.30 8.89 -13.44
N PHE A 268 -12.67 7.78 -14.10
CA PHE A 268 -13.88 7.71 -14.93
C PHE A 268 -15.11 7.16 -14.19
N THR A 269 -14.94 6.51 -13.04
CA THR A 269 -16.06 6.01 -12.23
C THR A 269 -16.62 7.07 -11.28
N THR A 270 -15.80 8.06 -10.89
CA THR A 270 -16.15 9.10 -9.91
C THR A 270 -17.00 10.24 -10.49
N LYS A 271 -17.07 10.42 -11.81
CA LYS A 271 -17.83 11.52 -12.46
C LYS A 271 -19.35 11.32 -12.54
N ASP A 272 -19.86 10.12 -12.27
CA ASP A 272 -21.31 9.85 -12.30
C ASP A 272 -22.05 10.29 -11.01
N SER A 273 -21.35 10.57 -9.91
CA SER A 273 -21.98 11.00 -8.65
C SER A 273 -22.23 12.51 -8.56
N GLU A 274 -21.39 13.35 -9.17
CA GLU A 274 -21.54 14.82 -9.12
C GLU A 274 -22.63 15.33 -10.07
N THR A 275 -22.93 14.62 -11.15
CA THR A 275 -23.96 15.03 -12.12
C THR A 275 -25.39 14.64 -11.67
N ARG A 276 -25.53 13.68 -10.74
CA ARG A 276 -26.84 13.26 -10.18
C ARG A 276 -27.29 14.08 -8.96
N SER A 277 -26.42 14.87 -8.33
CA SER A 277 -26.76 15.71 -7.17
C SER A 277 -27.18 17.14 -7.54
N ARG A 278 -27.21 17.47 -8.84
CA ARG A 278 -27.79 18.71 -9.38
C ARG A 278 -28.95 18.38 -10.31
N LYS A 279 -30.02 17.82 -9.75
CA LYS A 279 -31.35 17.84 -10.37
C LYS A 279 -32.43 17.93 -9.31
#